data_AF-A0A1T4WCQ7-F1
#
_entry.id   AF-A0A1T4WCQ7-F1
#
_cell.length_a   1.000
_cell.length_b   1.000
_cell.length_c   1.000
_cell.angle_alpha   90.00
_cell.angle_beta   90.00
_cell.angle_gamma   90.00
#
_symmetry.space_group_name_H-M   'P 1'
#
loop_
_entity.id
_entity.type
_entity.pdbx_description
1 polymer ?
#
loop_
_entity_poly.entity_id
_entity_poly.type
_entity_poly.pdbx_seq_one_letter_code
_entity_poly.pdbx_strand_id
1 'polypeptide(L)'
;MKKIISLVLVLTLLGGGLSVMGGCAKTDRGQTQQEGAATGAAGGAVLGAILGAIIGGDAESAAWGAAIGAAAGGAAGYAYGTHVADKKEEYAEKEQWLDACVASLEQTNAETREYNAQLQTEIAELNTQTSTLRAEYDSKKADRDTLLAEKEVVDKKLAEAKEALGKANWELENQQRVLAEAQDSGATDQAQALDEQIAELKVEIAKLEEQTEQLASMSSRMAV
;
A
#
# COMPACT_ATOMS: atom_id res chain seq x y z
N MET A 1 -38.90 2.16 -3.45
CA MET A 1 -38.64 3.05 -4.60
C MET A 1 -37.96 4.37 -4.22
N LYS A 2 -38.30 5.03 -3.10
CA LYS A 2 -37.63 6.29 -2.67
C LYS A 2 -36.18 6.14 -2.17
N LYS A 3 -35.78 4.96 -1.64
CA LYS A 3 -34.42 4.73 -1.13
C LYS A 3 -33.37 4.50 -2.23
N ILE A 4 -33.77 3.95 -3.38
CA ILE A 4 -32.87 3.69 -4.52
C ILE A 4 -32.51 4.99 -5.25
N ILE A 5 -33.44 5.95 -5.28
CA ILE A 5 -33.20 7.27 -5.88
C ILE A 5 -32.20 8.09 -5.03
N SER A 6 -32.16 7.90 -3.71
CA SER A 6 -31.19 8.55 -2.84
C SER A 6 -29.76 8.03 -3.04
N LEU A 7 -29.59 6.74 -3.39
CA LEU A 7 -28.28 6.14 -3.64
C LEU A 7 -27.65 6.65 -4.96
N VAL A 8 -28.48 6.91 -5.97
CA VAL A 8 -28.03 7.43 -7.29
C VAL A 8 -27.72 8.94 -7.25
N LEU A 9 -28.35 9.68 -6.34
CA LEU A 9 -28.12 11.12 -6.16
C LEU A 9 -26.83 11.43 -5.39
N VAL A 10 -26.34 10.52 -4.55
CA VAL A 10 -25.04 10.67 -3.86
C VAL A 10 -23.87 10.36 -4.80
N LEU A 11 -24.07 9.45 -5.78
CA LEU A 11 -23.06 9.15 -6.81
C LEU A 11 -22.86 10.32 -7.80
N THR A 12 -23.81 11.25 -7.90
CA THR A 12 -23.76 12.40 -8.82
C THR A 12 -23.34 13.72 -8.17
N LEU A 13 -23.22 13.77 -6.83
CA LEU A 13 -22.75 14.96 -6.09
C LEU A 13 -21.25 14.92 -5.71
N LEU A 14 -20.55 13.84 -6.05
CA LEU A 14 -19.08 13.74 -6.11
C LEU A 14 -18.52 14.14 -7.49
N GLY A 15 -19.25 14.96 -8.25
CA GLY A 15 -18.83 15.49 -9.55
C GLY A 15 -18.17 16.88 -9.50
N GLY A 16 -17.93 17.44 -8.32
CA GLY A 16 -17.44 18.82 -8.16
C GLY A 16 -16.30 18.92 -7.15
N GLY A 17 -15.10 18.53 -7.55
CA GLY A 17 -13.93 18.66 -6.68
C GLY A 17 -12.61 18.06 -7.16
N LEU A 18 -12.48 17.63 -8.44
CA LEU A 18 -11.17 17.28 -8.98
C LEU A 18 -10.47 18.53 -9.52
N SER A 19 -10.03 19.38 -8.59
CA SER A 19 -9.03 20.41 -8.85
C SER A 19 -7.72 19.96 -8.21
N VAL A 20 -6.98 19.13 -8.94
CA VAL A 20 -5.53 19.09 -8.80
C VAL A 20 -4.96 19.47 -10.16
N MET A 21 -4.85 20.78 -10.39
CA MET A 21 -3.83 21.30 -11.29
C MET A 21 -2.48 20.98 -10.63
N GLY A 22 -1.77 20.02 -11.22
CA GLY A 22 -0.36 19.76 -10.97
C GLY A 22 0.28 19.38 -12.29
N GLY A 23 0.46 20.37 -13.18
CA GLY A 23 1.31 20.18 -14.35
C GLY A 23 2.78 20.21 -13.93
N CYS A 24 3.50 19.12 -14.17
CA CYS A 24 4.94 19.11 -14.48
C CYS A 24 5.30 17.77 -15.13
N ALA A 25 6.04 17.83 -16.24
CA ALA A 25 6.70 16.76 -17.00
C ALA A 25 6.25 15.30 -16.74
N LYS A 26 5.44 14.74 -17.64
CA LYS A 26 5.16 13.30 -17.70
C LYS A 26 6.41 12.54 -18.13
N THR A 27 7.11 11.96 -17.18
CA THR A 27 8.05 10.84 -17.39
C THR A 27 7.27 9.54 -17.17
N ASP A 28 7.58 8.45 -17.89
CA ASP A 28 6.88 7.14 -17.78
C ASP A 28 6.77 6.62 -16.32
N ARG A 29 7.74 6.99 -15.48
CA ARG A 29 7.77 6.76 -14.03
C ARG A 29 6.59 7.40 -13.28
N GLY A 30 6.30 8.68 -13.57
CA GLY A 30 5.22 9.40 -12.91
C GLY A 30 3.86 8.84 -13.31
N GLN A 31 3.74 8.32 -14.53
CA GLN A 31 2.48 7.76 -15.03
C GLN A 31 2.13 6.44 -14.36
N THR A 32 3.07 5.50 -14.23
CA THR A 32 2.83 4.19 -13.59
C THR A 32 2.55 4.31 -12.10
N GLN A 33 3.27 5.20 -11.40
CA GLN A 33 3.02 5.54 -9.99
C GLN A 33 1.63 6.18 -9.82
N GLN A 34 1.27 7.13 -10.68
CA GLN A 34 -0.05 7.78 -10.64
C GLN A 34 -1.18 6.79 -10.95
N GLU A 35 -1.00 5.87 -11.89
CA GLU A 35 -2.01 4.87 -12.24
C GLU A 35 -2.19 3.83 -11.11
N GLY A 36 -1.09 3.38 -10.48
CA GLY A 36 -1.14 2.49 -9.32
C GLY A 36 -1.80 3.15 -8.12
N ALA A 37 -1.39 4.38 -7.79
CA ALA A 37 -1.96 5.15 -6.69
C ALA A 37 -3.43 5.50 -6.95
N ALA A 38 -3.79 5.90 -8.18
CA ALA A 38 -5.18 6.21 -8.51
C ALA A 38 -6.09 4.97 -8.48
N THR A 39 -5.60 3.83 -8.98
CA THR A 39 -6.36 2.58 -9.00
C THR A 39 -6.54 2.01 -7.61
N GLY A 40 -5.46 2.00 -6.82
CA GLY A 40 -5.53 1.59 -5.44
C GLY A 40 -6.44 2.54 -4.66
N ALA A 41 -6.27 3.86 -4.78
CA ALA A 41 -7.11 4.85 -4.09
C ALA A 41 -8.59 4.68 -4.45
N ALA A 42 -8.93 4.56 -5.73
CA ALA A 42 -10.30 4.30 -6.12
C ALA A 42 -10.85 2.99 -5.53
N GLY A 43 -10.04 1.93 -5.55
CA GLY A 43 -10.40 0.62 -5.01
C GLY A 43 -10.59 0.63 -3.50
N GLY A 44 -9.69 1.27 -2.76
CA GLY A 44 -9.78 1.38 -1.31
C GLY A 44 -10.89 2.35 -0.89
N ALA A 45 -11.14 3.43 -1.64
CA ALA A 45 -12.26 4.35 -1.37
C ALA A 45 -13.61 3.65 -1.41
N VAL A 46 -13.82 2.78 -2.41
CA VAL A 46 -15.07 2.03 -2.53
C VAL A 46 -15.24 1.06 -1.35
N LEU A 47 -14.18 0.34 -0.98
CA LEU A 47 -14.22 -0.63 0.11
C LEU A 47 -14.42 0.06 1.47
N GLY A 48 -13.66 1.11 1.73
CA GLY A 48 -13.80 1.91 2.92
C GLY A 48 -15.17 2.60 3.00
N ALA A 49 -15.75 3.02 1.88
CA ALA A 49 -17.11 3.58 1.85
C ALA A 49 -18.17 2.57 2.30
N ILE A 50 -18.04 1.34 1.80
CA ILE A 50 -18.97 0.24 2.12
C ILE A 50 -18.88 -0.08 3.61
N LEU A 51 -17.67 -0.22 4.15
CA LEU A 51 -17.47 -0.51 5.57
C LEU A 51 -17.91 0.63 6.47
N GLY A 52 -17.55 1.86 6.13
CA GLY A 52 -18.02 3.04 6.84
C GLY A 52 -19.54 3.14 6.88
N ALA A 53 -20.22 2.82 5.77
CA ALA A 53 -21.68 2.81 5.71
C ALA A 53 -22.29 1.70 6.57
N ILE A 54 -21.67 0.52 6.62
CA ILE A 54 -22.16 -0.64 7.39
C ILE A 54 -22.01 -0.38 8.90
N ILE A 55 -20.86 0.14 9.32
CA ILE A 55 -20.51 0.30 10.73
C ILE A 55 -21.17 1.54 11.35
N GLY A 56 -21.12 2.67 10.65
CA GLY A 56 -21.71 3.90 11.15
C GLY A 56 -23.19 4.07 10.78
N GLY A 57 -23.69 3.31 9.80
CA GLY A 57 -25.08 3.36 9.37
C GLY A 57 -25.49 4.65 8.66
N ASP A 58 -24.54 5.55 8.36
CA ASP A 58 -24.79 6.84 7.75
C ASP A 58 -23.76 7.19 6.65
N ALA A 59 -24.11 8.23 5.88
CA ALA A 59 -23.31 8.67 4.75
C ALA A 59 -22.02 9.38 5.17
N GLU A 60 -21.96 9.89 6.40
CA GLU A 60 -20.77 10.55 6.95
C GLU A 60 -19.68 9.51 7.26
N SER A 61 -20.08 8.39 7.84
CA SER A 61 -19.23 7.24 8.11
C SER A 61 -18.76 6.57 6.82
N ALA A 62 -19.65 6.47 5.82
CA ALA A 62 -19.29 6.02 4.48
C ALA A 62 -18.26 6.95 3.82
N ALA A 63 -18.48 8.26 3.87
CA ALA A 63 -17.53 9.22 3.29
C ALA A 63 -16.18 9.18 4.02
N TRP A 64 -16.19 9.00 5.35
CA TRP A 64 -14.97 8.84 6.13
C TRP A 64 -14.22 7.57 5.79
N GLY A 65 -14.92 6.44 5.77
CA GLY A 65 -14.34 5.17 5.35
C GLY A 65 -13.80 5.26 3.91
N ALA A 66 -14.50 5.94 3.01
CA ALA A 66 -14.03 6.18 1.65
C ALA A 66 -12.74 7.00 1.62
N ALA A 67 -12.64 8.07 2.40
CA ALA A 67 -11.45 8.90 2.45
C ALA A 67 -10.24 8.11 2.99
N ILE A 68 -10.45 7.31 4.03
CA ILE A 68 -9.40 6.46 4.62
C ILE A 68 -8.98 5.38 3.62
N GLY A 69 -9.95 4.69 3.01
CA GLY A 69 -9.69 3.69 2.00
C GLY A 69 -9.03 4.28 0.73
N ALA A 70 -9.35 5.51 0.37
CA ALA A 70 -8.71 6.20 -0.74
C ALA A 70 -7.23 6.48 -0.47
N ALA A 71 -6.91 6.98 0.73
CA ALA A 71 -5.54 7.22 1.14
C ALA A 71 -4.74 5.89 1.13
N ALA A 72 -5.31 4.86 1.73
CA ALA A 72 -4.77 3.50 1.85
C ALA A 72 -4.42 2.86 0.50
N GLY A 73 -5.36 2.95 -0.43
CA GLY A 73 -5.17 2.43 -1.77
C GLY A 73 -4.17 3.28 -2.58
N GLY A 74 -4.10 4.58 -2.32
CA GLY A 74 -3.13 5.49 -2.93
C GLY A 74 -1.68 5.09 -2.65
N ALA A 75 -1.40 4.64 -1.43
CA ALA A 75 -0.06 4.22 -1.03
C ALA A 75 0.35 2.87 -1.64
N ALA A 76 -0.55 1.90 -1.85
CA ALA A 76 -0.19 0.62 -2.47
C ALA A 76 0.33 0.74 -3.93
N GLY A 77 0.17 1.91 -4.56
CA GLY A 77 0.72 2.25 -5.88
C GLY A 77 2.22 2.57 -5.92
N TYR A 78 3.01 2.23 -4.89
CA TYR A 78 4.45 2.45 -4.88
C TYR A 78 5.17 1.69 -5.99
N ALA A 79 6.02 2.40 -6.74
CA ALA A 79 6.84 1.83 -7.78
C ALA A 79 8.18 1.37 -7.23
N TYR A 80 8.24 0.11 -6.74
CA TYR A 80 9.48 -0.70 -6.68
C TYR A 80 10.01 -1.04 -8.09
N GLY A 81 9.80 -0.15 -9.08
CA GLY A 81 10.01 -0.39 -10.49
C GLY A 81 11.28 0.24 -11.03
N THR A 82 12.05 0.96 -10.23
CA THR A 82 13.28 1.59 -10.72
C THR A 82 14.45 0.67 -10.53
N HIS A 83 14.71 -0.09 -11.59
CA HIS A 83 15.82 -1.03 -11.66
C HIS A 83 17.12 -0.27 -11.90
N VAL A 84 17.49 0.66 -11.00
CA VAL A 84 18.74 1.44 -11.08
C VAL A 84 19.94 0.49 -11.04
N ALA A 85 19.81 -0.60 -10.28
CA ALA A 85 20.76 -1.72 -10.28
C ALA A 85 20.99 -2.30 -11.68
N ASP A 86 19.94 -2.42 -12.52
CA ASP A 86 20.05 -2.99 -13.87
C ASP A 86 20.48 -1.95 -14.93
N LYS A 87 20.45 -0.66 -14.59
CA LYS A 87 20.78 0.46 -15.49
C LYS A 87 22.25 0.85 -15.46
N LYS A 88 23.14 -0.06 -15.05
CA LYS A 88 24.58 0.20 -14.96
C LYS A 88 25.20 0.76 -16.24
N GLU A 89 24.70 0.34 -17.40
CA GLU A 89 25.17 0.81 -18.72
C GLU A 89 24.81 2.28 -19.03
N GLU A 90 23.87 2.88 -18.30
CA GLU A 90 23.47 4.28 -18.46
C GLU A 90 24.44 5.26 -17.77
N TYR A 91 25.39 4.77 -16.96
CA TYR A 91 26.31 5.59 -16.17
C TYR A 91 27.73 5.58 -16.74
N ALA A 92 28.37 6.75 -16.73
CA ALA A 92 29.74 6.92 -17.23
C ALA A 92 30.80 6.37 -16.26
N GLU A 93 30.52 6.43 -14.96
CA GLU A 93 31.42 6.01 -13.88
C GLU A 93 30.67 5.09 -12.91
N LYS A 94 31.39 4.11 -12.33
CA LYS A 94 30.79 3.11 -11.45
C LYS A 94 30.33 3.73 -10.13
N GLU A 95 31.08 4.70 -9.62
CA GLU A 95 30.78 5.46 -8.41
C GLU A 95 29.46 6.21 -8.58
N GLN A 96 29.22 6.86 -9.73
CA GLN A 96 27.95 7.54 -10.01
C GLN A 96 26.76 6.57 -10.05
N TRP A 97 26.97 5.36 -10.58
CA TRP A 97 25.95 4.31 -10.56
C TRP A 97 25.66 3.82 -9.14
N LEU A 98 26.70 3.61 -8.32
CA LEU A 98 26.56 3.19 -6.93
C LEU A 98 25.86 4.27 -6.09
N ASP A 99 26.22 5.54 -6.26
CA ASP A 99 25.56 6.66 -5.59
C ASP A 99 24.07 6.73 -5.99
N ALA A 100 23.74 6.46 -7.25
CA ALA A 100 22.36 6.37 -7.70
C ALA A 100 21.62 5.15 -7.10
N CYS A 101 22.31 4.02 -6.90
CA CYS A 101 21.75 2.86 -6.22
C CYS A 101 21.47 3.17 -4.74
N VAL A 102 22.38 3.85 -4.04
CA VAL A 102 22.18 4.33 -2.66
C VAL A 102 20.96 5.24 -2.59
N ALA A 103 20.89 6.27 -3.44
CA ALA A 103 19.76 7.21 -3.46
C ALA A 103 18.43 6.53 -3.80
N SER A 104 18.44 5.56 -4.72
CA SER A 104 17.26 4.76 -5.06
C SER A 104 16.80 3.94 -3.86
N LEU A 105 17.73 3.30 -3.14
CA LEU A 105 17.41 2.47 -1.99
C LEU A 105 16.95 3.30 -0.79
N GLU A 106 17.55 4.46 -0.54
CA GLU A 106 17.07 5.45 0.44
C GLU A 106 15.62 5.85 0.17
N GLN A 107 15.30 6.14 -1.09
CA GLN A 107 13.93 6.43 -1.50
C GLN A 107 13.01 5.24 -1.24
N THR A 108 13.40 4.03 -1.67
CA THR A 108 12.61 2.81 -1.43
C THR A 108 12.36 2.57 0.05
N ASN A 109 13.35 2.79 0.91
CA ASN A 109 13.20 2.68 2.36
C ASN A 109 12.20 3.68 2.92
N ALA A 110 12.29 4.95 2.50
CA ALA A 110 11.34 5.98 2.92
C ALA A 110 9.90 5.66 2.50
N GLU A 111 9.72 5.22 1.25
CA GLU A 111 8.43 4.81 0.69
C GLU A 111 7.86 3.56 1.40
N THR A 112 8.70 2.56 1.65
CA THR A 112 8.30 1.33 2.37
C THR A 112 7.89 1.64 3.81
N ARG A 113 8.64 2.52 4.48
CA ARG A 113 8.35 2.94 5.86
C ARG A 113 7.03 3.69 5.95
N GLU A 114 6.76 4.58 5.00
CA GLU A 114 5.49 5.30 4.91
C GLU A 114 4.33 4.33 4.68
N TYR A 115 4.50 3.39 3.74
CA TYR A 115 3.53 2.33 3.49
C TYR A 115 3.26 1.48 4.74
N ASN A 116 4.30 1.00 5.43
CA ASN A 116 4.17 0.22 6.66
C ASN A 116 3.44 1.00 7.77
N ALA A 117 3.69 2.30 7.92
CA ALA A 117 3.00 3.13 8.91
C ALA A 117 1.50 3.28 8.60
N GLN A 118 1.15 3.45 7.33
CA GLN A 118 -0.24 3.51 6.88
C GLN A 118 -0.94 2.16 7.05
N LEU A 119 -0.30 1.08 6.58
CA LEU A 119 -0.83 -0.28 6.69
C LEU A 119 -1.03 -0.71 8.15
N GLN A 120 -0.14 -0.30 9.06
CA GLN A 120 -0.32 -0.57 10.50
C GLN A 120 -1.59 0.08 11.06
N THR A 121 -1.85 1.33 10.64
CA THR A 121 -3.04 2.08 11.07
C THR A 121 -4.31 1.40 10.54
N GLU A 122 -4.28 0.98 9.27
CA GLU A 122 -5.38 0.24 8.65
C GLU A 122 -5.64 -1.10 9.33
N ILE A 123 -4.60 -1.87 9.63
CA ILE A 123 -4.75 -3.17 10.30
C ILE A 123 -5.36 -3.00 11.69
N ALA A 124 -4.98 -1.95 12.44
CA ALA A 124 -5.57 -1.66 13.74
C ALA A 124 -7.07 -1.34 13.63
N GLU A 125 -7.44 -0.53 12.63
CA GLU A 125 -8.82 -0.16 12.34
C GLU A 125 -9.64 -1.38 11.90
N LEU A 126 -9.20 -2.08 10.85
CA LEU A 126 -9.84 -3.30 10.35
C LEU A 126 -9.96 -4.36 11.45
N ASN A 127 -8.98 -4.51 12.35
CA ASN A 127 -9.08 -5.44 13.47
C ASN A 127 -10.25 -5.09 14.40
N THR A 128 -10.42 -3.80 14.70
CA THR A 128 -11.52 -3.30 15.53
C THR A 128 -12.87 -3.52 14.84
N GLN A 129 -12.94 -3.22 13.54
CA GLN A 129 -14.13 -3.41 12.70
C GLN A 129 -14.51 -4.89 12.59
N THR A 130 -13.57 -5.75 12.20
CA THR A 130 -13.73 -7.20 12.13
C THR A 130 -14.20 -7.78 13.47
N SER A 131 -13.62 -7.35 14.60
CA SER A 131 -14.04 -7.83 15.92
C SER A 131 -15.47 -7.42 16.26
N THR A 132 -15.86 -6.18 15.93
CA THR A 132 -17.21 -5.67 16.17
C THR A 132 -18.22 -6.41 15.30
N LEU A 133 -17.95 -6.50 14.00
CA LEU A 133 -18.81 -7.17 13.03
C LEU A 133 -18.99 -8.65 13.36
N ARG A 134 -17.93 -9.32 13.83
CA ARG A 134 -18.02 -10.71 14.29
C ARG A 134 -18.96 -10.86 15.50
N ALA A 135 -18.87 -9.97 16.48
CA ALA A 135 -19.78 -9.98 17.64
C ALA A 135 -21.24 -9.67 17.24
N GLU A 136 -21.44 -8.79 16.26
CA GLU A 136 -22.76 -8.51 15.70
C GLU A 136 -23.33 -9.70 14.93
N TYR A 137 -22.50 -10.40 14.16
CA TYR A 137 -22.89 -11.64 13.49
C TYR A 137 -23.29 -12.72 14.51
N ASP A 138 -22.49 -12.93 15.55
CA ASP A 138 -22.78 -13.92 16.61
C ASP A 138 -24.04 -13.57 17.40
N SER A 139 -24.36 -12.28 17.53
CA SER A 139 -25.61 -11.78 18.14
C SER A 139 -26.79 -11.66 17.15
N LYS A 140 -26.64 -12.13 15.91
CA LYS A 140 -27.65 -12.10 14.83
C LYS A 140 -28.11 -10.69 14.43
N LYS A 141 -27.27 -9.68 14.67
CA LYS A 141 -27.49 -8.28 14.27
C LYS A 141 -26.92 -7.97 12.89
N ALA A 142 -25.82 -8.63 12.53
CA ALA A 142 -25.24 -8.61 11.19
C ALA A 142 -25.49 -9.95 10.48
N ASP A 143 -25.64 -9.93 9.16
CA ASP A 143 -25.79 -11.14 8.36
C ASP A 143 -24.44 -11.70 7.89
N ARG A 144 -24.48 -12.94 7.36
CA ARG A 144 -23.30 -13.63 6.83
C ARG A 144 -22.66 -12.86 5.68
N ASP A 145 -23.47 -12.24 4.83
CA ASP A 145 -22.99 -11.58 3.62
C ASP A 145 -22.17 -10.33 3.96
N THR A 146 -22.54 -9.62 5.02
CA THR A 146 -21.78 -8.48 5.57
C THR A 146 -20.41 -8.93 6.07
N LEU A 147 -20.35 -10.05 6.80
CA LEU A 147 -19.08 -10.61 7.30
C LEU A 147 -18.17 -11.08 6.16
N LEU A 148 -18.75 -11.65 5.10
CA LEU A 148 -17.99 -12.05 3.91
C LEU A 148 -17.51 -10.86 3.08
N ALA A 149 -18.28 -9.75 3.02
CA ALA A 149 -17.84 -8.53 2.35
C ALA A 149 -16.62 -7.92 3.05
N GLU A 150 -16.62 -7.85 4.39
CA GLU A 150 -15.45 -7.43 5.18
C GLU A 150 -14.26 -8.39 4.95
N LYS A 151 -14.52 -9.70 4.91
CA LYS A 151 -13.47 -10.68 4.59
C LYS A 151 -12.84 -10.40 3.23
N GLU A 152 -13.63 -10.07 2.20
CA GLU A 152 -13.12 -9.76 0.87
C GLU A 152 -12.24 -8.50 0.87
N VAL A 153 -12.59 -7.48 1.67
CA VAL A 153 -11.76 -6.28 1.87
C VAL A 153 -10.41 -6.67 2.46
N VAL A 154 -10.41 -7.46 3.53
CA VAL A 154 -9.18 -7.92 4.21
C VAL A 154 -8.36 -8.84 3.30
N ASP A 155 -8.99 -9.71 2.51
CA ASP A 155 -8.32 -10.58 1.53
C ASP A 155 -7.62 -9.76 0.44
N LYS A 156 -8.28 -8.70 -0.05
CA LYS A 156 -7.67 -7.80 -1.05
C LYS A 156 -6.47 -7.07 -0.45
N LYS A 157 -6.59 -6.56 0.77
CA LYS A 157 -5.48 -5.90 1.48
C LYS A 157 -4.32 -6.85 1.75
N LEU A 158 -4.61 -8.10 2.10
CA LEU A 158 -3.61 -9.16 2.24
C LEU A 158 -2.88 -9.43 0.92
N ALA A 159 -3.60 -9.44 -0.21
CA ALA A 159 -3.00 -9.64 -1.52
C ALA A 159 -2.10 -8.46 -1.91
N GLU A 160 -2.55 -7.21 -1.71
CA GLU A 160 -1.76 -5.99 -1.92
C GLU A 160 -0.48 -6.00 -1.08
N ALA A 161 -0.58 -6.30 0.22
CA ALA A 161 0.57 -6.36 1.13
C ALA A 161 1.56 -7.48 0.76
N LYS A 162 1.07 -8.65 0.30
CA LYS A 162 1.93 -9.73 -0.21
C LYS A 162 2.65 -9.36 -1.50
N GLU A 163 2.00 -8.61 -2.38
CA GLU A 163 2.64 -8.12 -3.60
C GLU A 163 3.75 -7.12 -3.27
N ALA A 164 3.49 -6.19 -2.34
CA ALA A 164 4.50 -5.26 -1.84
C ALA A 164 5.67 -6.00 -1.18
N LEU A 165 5.39 -7.03 -0.37
CA LEU A 165 6.42 -7.87 0.26
C LEU A 165 7.29 -8.60 -0.77
N GLY A 166 6.68 -9.14 -1.83
CA GLY A 166 7.41 -9.78 -2.91
C GLY A 166 8.35 -8.81 -3.64
N LYS A 167 7.89 -7.59 -3.91
CA LYS A 167 8.70 -6.54 -4.54
C LYS A 167 9.85 -6.08 -3.64
N ALA A 168 9.61 -5.87 -2.35
CA ALA A 168 10.64 -5.48 -1.40
C ALA A 168 11.71 -6.56 -1.23
N ASN A 169 11.33 -7.84 -1.19
CA ASN A 169 12.29 -8.95 -1.17
C ASN A 169 13.13 -9.03 -2.45
N TRP A 170 12.50 -8.80 -3.62
CA TRP A 170 13.23 -8.76 -4.88
C TRP A 170 14.25 -7.61 -4.92
N GLU A 171 13.87 -6.41 -4.44
CA GLU A 171 14.79 -5.27 -4.34
C GLU A 171 15.93 -5.56 -3.37
N LEU A 172 15.65 -6.19 -2.23
CA LEU A 172 16.66 -6.63 -1.26
C LEU A 172 17.70 -7.56 -1.90
N GLU A 173 17.27 -8.55 -2.67
CA GLU A 173 18.17 -9.48 -3.38
C GLU A 173 19.06 -8.74 -4.39
N ASN A 174 18.49 -7.80 -5.14
CA ASN A 174 19.25 -7.01 -6.11
C ASN A 174 20.27 -6.10 -5.44
N GLN A 175 19.88 -5.41 -4.37
CA GLN A 175 20.79 -4.50 -3.67
C GLN A 175 21.91 -5.27 -2.95
N GLN A 176 21.66 -6.49 -2.48
CA GLN A 176 22.73 -7.37 -1.98
C GLN A 176 23.76 -7.70 -3.07
N ARG A 177 23.33 -7.89 -4.32
CA ARG A 177 24.26 -8.09 -5.45
C ARG A 177 25.06 -6.82 -5.75
N VAL A 178 24.43 -5.65 -5.70
CA VAL A 178 25.11 -4.35 -5.89
C VAL A 178 26.13 -4.10 -4.77
N LEU A 179 25.78 -4.39 -3.52
CA LEU A 179 26.67 -4.28 -2.37
C LEU A 179 27.93 -5.16 -2.54
N ALA A 180 27.75 -6.43 -2.90
CA ALA A 180 28.87 -7.33 -3.17
C ALA A 180 29.78 -6.78 -4.28
N GLU A 181 29.19 -6.25 -5.36
CA GLU A 181 29.93 -5.63 -6.44
C GLU A 181 30.68 -4.34 -6.01
N ALA A 182 30.08 -3.54 -5.12
CA ALA A 182 30.72 -2.34 -4.57
C ALA A 182 31.95 -2.69 -3.72
N GLN A 183 31.80 -3.70 -2.84
CA GLN A 183 32.87 -4.24 -2.00
C GLN A 183 34.04 -4.76 -2.82
N ASP A 184 33.77 -5.51 -3.89
CA ASP A 184 34.81 -6.05 -4.79
C ASP A 184 35.55 -4.95 -5.58
N SER A 185 34.90 -3.83 -5.86
CA SER A 185 35.54 -2.70 -6.56
C SER A 185 36.36 -1.75 -5.68
N GLY A 186 36.38 -1.95 -4.36
CA GLY A 186 37.06 -1.05 -3.43
C GLY A 186 36.31 0.27 -3.18
N ALA A 187 35.05 0.36 -3.58
CA ALA A 187 34.16 1.51 -3.32
C ALA A 187 33.61 1.43 -1.88
N THR A 188 34.49 1.63 -0.89
CA THR A 188 34.18 1.36 0.53
C THR A 188 33.06 2.24 1.08
N ASP A 189 33.00 3.50 0.68
CA ASP A 189 32.02 4.46 1.21
C ASP A 189 30.62 4.12 0.68
N GLN A 190 30.49 3.83 -0.62
CA GLN A 190 29.22 3.41 -1.21
C GLN A 190 28.79 2.03 -0.72
N ALA A 191 29.72 1.10 -0.54
CA ALA A 191 29.42 -0.21 0.04
C ALA A 191 28.87 -0.08 1.46
N GLN A 192 29.46 0.81 2.29
CA GLN A 192 28.93 1.05 3.63
C GLN A 192 27.53 1.68 3.58
N ALA A 193 27.32 2.69 2.74
CA ALA A 193 26.01 3.32 2.59
C ALA A 193 24.93 2.32 2.12
N LEU A 194 25.26 1.47 1.13
CA LEU A 194 24.37 0.41 0.67
C LEU A 194 24.06 -0.59 1.79
N ASP A 195 25.05 -1.01 2.58
CA ASP A 195 24.84 -1.96 3.68
C ASP A 195 23.89 -1.40 4.76
N GLU A 196 24.05 -0.12 5.12
CA GLU A 196 23.15 0.57 6.05
C GLU A 196 21.71 0.63 5.51
N GLN A 197 21.54 0.99 4.24
CA GLN A 197 20.22 1.06 3.61
C GLN A 197 19.60 -0.34 3.41
N ILE A 198 20.39 -1.36 3.11
CA ILE A 198 19.93 -2.76 3.04
C ILE A 198 19.47 -3.25 4.42
N ALA A 199 20.17 -2.89 5.49
CA ALA A 199 19.79 -3.24 6.84
C ALA A 199 18.43 -2.60 7.21
N GLU A 200 18.22 -1.35 6.82
CA GLU A 200 16.93 -0.69 6.99
C GLU A 200 15.81 -1.38 6.20
N LEU A 201 16.05 -1.70 4.92
CA LEU A 201 15.07 -2.39 4.08
C LEU A 201 14.63 -3.72 4.71
N LYS A 202 15.57 -4.48 5.29
CA LYS A 202 15.26 -5.73 6.01
C LYS A 202 14.32 -5.51 7.20
N VAL A 203 14.50 -4.42 7.94
CA VAL A 203 13.62 -4.08 9.07
C VAL A 203 12.21 -3.76 8.56
N GLU A 204 12.11 -3.00 7.48
CA GLU A 204 10.80 -2.66 6.90
C GLU A 204 10.11 -3.88 6.26
N ILE A 205 10.86 -4.80 5.63
CA ILE A 205 10.34 -6.08 5.16
C ILE A 205 9.78 -6.90 6.32
N ALA A 206 10.49 -7.01 7.45
CA ALA A 206 10.01 -7.78 8.59
C ALA A 206 8.70 -7.22 9.18
N LYS A 207 8.54 -5.88 9.20
CA LYS A 207 7.26 -5.26 9.59
C LYS A 207 6.14 -5.61 8.61
N LEU A 208 6.44 -5.56 7.32
CA LEU A 208 5.47 -5.89 6.28
C LEU A 208 5.04 -7.36 6.35
N GLU A 209 5.98 -8.28 6.65
CA GLU A 209 5.69 -9.69 6.93
C GLU A 209 4.69 -9.82 8.09
N GLU A 210 4.97 -9.20 9.25
CA GLU A 210 4.07 -9.20 10.40
C GLU A 210 2.67 -8.69 10.04
N GLN A 211 2.60 -7.61 9.26
CA GLN A 211 1.34 -7.02 8.80
C GLN A 211 0.55 -7.96 7.89
N THR A 212 1.22 -8.68 6.98
CA THR A 212 0.58 -9.71 6.17
C THR A 212 0.03 -10.86 7.03
N GLU A 213 0.72 -11.25 8.10
CA GLU A 213 0.24 -12.28 9.03
C GLU A 213 -1.00 -11.81 9.81
N GLN A 214 -1.01 -10.55 10.27
CA GLN A 214 -2.16 -9.96 10.95
C GLN A 214 -3.40 -9.96 10.05
N LEU A 215 -3.26 -9.52 8.79
CA LEU A 215 -4.35 -9.55 7.79
C LEU A 215 -4.82 -10.98 7.49
N ALA A 216 -3.90 -11.94 7.38
CA ALA A 216 -4.26 -13.36 7.17
C ALA A 216 -5.03 -13.93 8.37
N SER A 217 -4.64 -13.59 9.60
CA SER A 217 -5.36 -13.96 10.82
C SER A 217 -6.78 -13.41 10.81
N MET A 218 -6.95 -12.13 10.47
CA MET A 218 -8.26 -11.48 10.37
C MET A 218 -9.17 -12.16 9.36
N SER A 219 -8.65 -12.39 8.15
CA SER A 219 -9.35 -13.12 7.09
C SER A 219 -9.83 -14.51 7.56
N SER A 220 -8.98 -15.24 8.26
CA SER A 220 -9.32 -16.56 8.79
C SER A 220 -10.44 -16.52 9.84
N ARG A 221 -10.48 -15.50 10.70
CA ARG A 221 -11.53 -15.34 11.73
C ARG A 221 -12.92 -15.06 11.16
N MET A 222 -13.00 -14.61 9.91
CA MET A 222 -14.26 -14.31 9.22
C MET A 222 -14.73 -15.43 8.29
N ALA A 223 -14.03 -16.57 8.26
CA ALA A 223 -14.49 -17.75 7.53
C ALA A 223 -15.72 -18.35 8.25
N VAL A 224 -16.90 -18.21 7.65
CA VAL A 224 -18.21 -18.65 8.18
C VAL A 224 -19.07 -19.40 7.18
#